data_AF-A0A430MBV1-F1
#
_entry.id   AF-A0A430MBV1-F1
#
_cell.length_a   1.000
_cell.length_b   1.000
_cell.length_c   1.000
_cell.angle_alpha   90.00
_cell.angle_beta   90.00
_cell.angle_gamma   90.00
#
_symmetry.space_group_name_H-M   'P 1'
#
loop_
_entity.id
_entity.type
_entity.pdbx_description
1 polymer ?
#
loop_
_entity_poly.entity_id
_entity_poly.type
_entity_poly.pdbx_seq_one_letter_code
_entity_poly.pdbx_strand_id
1 'polypeptide(L)'
;MKHTRLSQWKELYEKSHLEWTLPRECSPDWGDGREDVHPGLIVTDEGHDTWYLMVYPARDIFCVTFDNWEFLQQESEKSYVLQNFPFLGIDWEVLDVENLAVEFDPSWNHAVPDHIIDLRMEESPRGVLARMIDEIAQFPCPPSLWIVDKSVHWRAQPGRDYSTVFYDCDYEYVEIGWHHTCRDLSGAGKGKGSVTNFICKLARLCNWYYTDFGPGDLSPGYHDELVDRFSVKKSIKLLARRDNQVKRLGG
;
A
#
# COMPACT_ATOMS: atom_id res chain seq x y z
N MET A 1 5.13 4.85 -12.43
CA MET A 1 3.82 4.23 -12.51
C MET A 1 2.96 5.02 -13.48
N LYS A 2 3.18 4.77 -14.77
CA LYS A 2 2.02 4.69 -15.65
C LYS A 2 1.10 3.60 -15.09
N HIS A 3 -0.17 3.92 -14.99
CA HIS A 3 -1.16 3.10 -14.29
C HIS A 3 -1.47 1.84 -15.08
N THR A 4 -0.79 0.73 -14.78
CA THR A 4 -1.21 -0.57 -15.31
C THR A 4 -2.50 -0.99 -14.62
N ARG A 5 -3.49 -1.41 -15.41
CA ARG A 5 -4.76 -1.88 -14.86
C ARG A 5 -4.54 -3.25 -14.24
N LEU A 6 -4.93 -3.41 -12.99
CA LEU A 6 -4.86 -4.68 -12.26
C LEU A 6 -5.60 -5.83 -12.95
N SER A 7 -6.66 -5.52 -13.72
CA SER A 7 -7.38 -6.51 -14.51
C SER A 7 -6.52 -7.16 -15.58
N GLN A 8 -5.63 -6.41 -16.24
CA GLN A 8 -4.71 -6.95 -17.26
C GLN A 8 -3.73 -7.96 -16.66
N TRP A 9 -3.29 -7.72 -15.42
CA TRP A 9 -2.44 -8.65 -14.68
C TRP A 9 -3.15 -9.94 -14.30
N LYS A 10 -4.39 -9.83 -13.83
CA LYS A 10 -5.23 -10.98 -13.52
C LYS A 10 -5.47 -11.85 -14.77
N GLU A 11 -5.82 -11.23 -15.89
CA GLU A 11 -6.02 -11.94 -17.17
C GLU A 11 -4.73 -12.67 -17.63
N LEU A 12 -3.57 -12.03 -17.52
CA LEU A 12 -2.28 -12.66 -17.83
C LEU A 12 -1.98 -13.85 -16.91
N TYR A 13 -2.25 -13.72 -15.61
CA TYR A 13 -2.05 -14.78 -14.63
C TYR A 13 -2.98 -15.97 -14.89
N GLU A 14 -4.28 -15.73 -15.01
CA GLU A 14 -5.28 -16.78 -15.29
C GLU A 14 -4.94 -17.52 -16.59
N LYS A 15 -4.53 -16.79 -17.62
CA LYS A 15 -4.08 -17.38 -18.88
C LYS A 15 -2.83 -18.24 -18.70
N SER A 16 -1.82 -17.77 -17.96
CA SER A 16 -0.60 -18.53 -17.68
C SER A 16 -0.85 -19.79 -16.84
N HIS A 17 -1.80 -19.73 -15.90
CA HIS A 17 -2.19 -20.85 -15.06
C HIS A 17 -2.97 -21.91 -15.85
N LEU A 18 -3.89 -21.47 -16.72
CA LEU A 18 -4.61 -22.36 -17.65
C LEU A 18 -3.68 -23.03 -18.68
N GLU A 19 -2.62 -22.34 -19.09
CA GLU A 19 -1.63 -22.83 -20.06
C GLU A 19 -0.49 -23.66 -19.42
N TRP A 20 -0.50 -23.85 -18.09
CA TRP A 20 0.59 -24.49 -17.29
C TRP A 20 1.98 -23.86 -17.52
N THR A 21 1.99 -22.61 -17.98
CA THR A 21 3.18 -21.81 -18.26
C THR A 21 3.29 -20.73 -17.21
N LEU A 22 3.46 -21.13 -15.95
CA LEU A 22 3.86 -20.19 -14.90
C LEU A 22 5.10 -19.40 -15.38
N PRO A 23 5.19 -18.09 -15.09
CA PRO A 23 6.41 -17.34 -15.36
C PRO A 23 7.58 -18.09 -14.75
N ARG A 24 8.51 -18.56 -15.58
CA ARG A 24 9.72 -19.23 -15.09
C ARG A 24 10.46 -18.24 -14.21
N GLU A 25 10.68 -18.60 -12.95
CA GLU A 25 11.66 -17.93 -12.11
C GLU A 25 13.01 -17.93 -12.85
N CYS A 26 13.47 -16.76 -13.25
CA CYS A 26 14.82 -16.60 -13.77
C CYS A 26 15.75 -16.36 -12.58
N SER A 27 16.58 -17.36 -12.25
CA SER A 27 17.71 -17.16 -11.33
C SER A 27 18.79 -16.33 -12.04
N PRO A 28 19.15 -15.14 -11.55
CA PRO A 28 20.20 -14.34 -12.16
C PRO A 28 21.60 -14.69 -11.61
N ASP A 29 22.63 -14.46 -12.43
CA ASP A 29 24.06 -14.74 -12.16
C ASP A 29 24.78 -13.56 -11.47
N TRP A 30 24.09 -12.78 -10.62
CA TRP A 30 24.69 -11.59 -9.99
C TRP A 30 25.29 -11.94 -8.61
N GLY A 31 26.60 -11.75 -8.48
CA GLY A 31 27.41 -12.11 -7.30
C GLY A 31 27.31 -11.18 -6.08
N ASP A 32 26.18 -10.49 -5.85
CA ASP A 32 26.00 -9.62 -4.67
C ASP A 32 25.31 -10.33 -3.48
N GLY A 33 24.94 -11.60 -3.64
CA GLY A 33 24.59 -12.50 -2.52
C GLY A 33 23.25 -12.18 -1.84
N ARG A 34 22.36 -11.42 -2.50
CA ARG A 34 20.96 -11.29 -2.09
C ARG A 34 20.10 -12.25 -2.91
N GLU A 35 19.72 -13.37 -2.29
CA GLU A 35 18.86 -14.41 -2.85
C GLU A 35 17.39 -13.95 -3.07
N ASP A 36 17.02 -12.76 -2.60
CA ASP A 36 15.64 -12.26 -2.44
C ASP A 36 15.13 -11.32 -3.55
N VAL A 37 15.87 -11.11 -4.64
CA VAL A 37 15.55 -10.03 -5.62
C VAL A 37 15.57 -10.53 -7.06
N HIS A 38 14.62 -11.39 -7.41
CA HIS A 38 14.39 -11.80 -8.79
C HIS A 38 13.69 -10.68 -9.58
N PRO A 39 14.27 -10.15 -10.67
CA PRO A 39 13.57 -9.20 -11.51
C PRO A 39 12.39 -9.89 -12.21
N GLY A 40 11.22 -9.24 -12.17
CA GLY A 40 10.04 -9.59 -12.95
C GLY A 40 9.92 -8.70 -14.19
N LEU A 41 9.13 -9.16 -15.16
CA LEU A 41 8.76 -8.36 -16.33
C LEU A 41 7.25 -8.14 -16.33
N ILE A 42 6.85 -6.87 -16.30
CA ILE A 42 5.46 -6.46 -16.51
C ILE A 42 5.30 -6.12 -17.98
N VAL A 43 4.31 -6.73 -18.62
CA VAL A 43 3.88 -6.34 -19.97
C VAL A 43 2.63 -5.50 -19.84
N THR A 44 2.65 -4.30 -20.40
CA THR A 44 1.50 -3.38 -20.37
C THR A 44 1.14 -2.96 -21.78
N ASP A 45 -0.11 -3.16 -22.16
CA ASP A 45 -0.63 -2.72 -23.45
C ASP A 45 -1.41 -1.41 -23.25
N GLU A 46 -0.87 -0.29 -23.77
CA GLU A 46 -1.54 1.02 -23.82
C GLU A 46 -1.82 1.39 -25.28
N GLY A 47 -3.06 1.19 -25.73
CA GLY A 47 -3.47 1.52 -27.09
C GLY A 47 -2.87 0.58 -28.13
N HIS A 48 -1.92 1.07 -28.94
CA HIS A 48 -1.20 0.28 -29.95
C HIS A 48 0.24 -0.06 -29.55
N ASP A 49 0.71 0.41 -28.40
CA ASP A 49 2.09 0.23 -27.95
C ASP A 49 2.13 -0.74 -26.77
N THR A 50 2.94 -1.81 -26.91
CA THR A 50 3.28 -2.73 -25.82
C THR A 50 4.54 -2.24 -25.14
N TRP A 51 4.45 -2.03 -23.82
CA TRP A 51 5.58 -1.65 -22.98
C TRP A 51 6.01 -2.82 -22.11
N TYR A 52 7.32 -2.97 -21.95
CA TYR A 52 7.94 -3.98 -21.10
C TYR A 52 8.64 -3.26 -19.95
N LEU A 53 8.11 -3.39 -18.74
CA LEU A 53 8.68 -2.79 -17.53
C LEU A 53 9.40 -3.87 -16.73
N MET A 54 10.71 -3.72 -16.57
CA MET A 54 11.47 -4.52 -15.63
C MET A 54 11.19 -4.00 -14.21
N VAL A 55 10.83 -4.91 -13.32
CA VAL A 55 10.51 -4.61 -11.92
C VAL A 55 11.22 -5.55 -10.97
N TYR A 56 11.35 -5.14 -9.72
CA TYR A 56 11.91 -5.89 -8.63
C TYR A 56 10.83 -6.04 -7.55
N PRO A 57 10.04 -7.12 -7.52
CA PRO A 57 8.89 -7.32 -6.63
C PRO A 57 9.14 -7.01 -5.15
N ALA A 58 10.31 -7.41 -4.62
CA ALA A 58 10.69 -7.15 -3.23
C ALA A 58 11.09 -5.68 -2.95
N ARG A 59 11.38 -4.87 -3.98
CA ARG A 59 11.90 -3.49 -3.84
C ARG A 59 10.95 -2.43 -4.37
N ASP A 60 10.32 -2.70 -5.50
CA ASP A 60 9.42 -1.78 -6.17
C ASP A 60 8.07 -1.75 -5.46
N ILE A 61 7.43 -0.58 -5.52
CA ILE A 61 6.13 -0.36 -4.91
C ILE A 61 5.08 -0.49 -6.00
N PHE A 62 4.13 -1.41 -5.83
CA PHE A 62 3.04 -1.65 -6.76
C PHE A 62 1.82 -0.86 -6.30
N CYS A 63 1.44 0.20 -7.02
CA CYS A 63 0.32 1.04 -6.66
C CYS A 63 -0.95 0.57 -7.37
N VAL A 64 -1.96 0.29 -6.57
CA VAL A 64 -3.29 -0.08 -6.98
C VAL A 64 -4.12 1.19 -7.12
N THR A 65 -4.65 1.43 -8.32
CA THR A 65 -5.69 2.44 -8.53
C THR A 65 -7.06 1.83 -8.36
N PHE A 66 -7.97 2.61 -7.79
CA PHE A 66 -9.34 2.17 -7.57
C PHE A 66 -10.22 2.15 -8.81
N ASP A 67 -9.74 2.59 -9.98
CA ASP A 67 -10.53 2.52 -11.22
C ASP A 67 -10.76 1.08 -11.72
N ASN A 68 -10.09 0.07 -11.14
CA ASN A 68 -10.23 -1.34 -11.52
C ASN A 68 -10.51 -2.25 -10.32
N TRP A 69 -11.07 -1.75 -9.21
CA TRP A 69 -11.28 -2.54 -7.98
C TRP A 69 -12.37 -3.62 -8.07
N GLU A 70 -13.21 -3.61 -9.11
CA GLU A 70 -14.37 -4.49 -9.26
C GLU A 70 -14.00 -5.98 -9.29
N PHE A 71 -12.82 -6.35 -9.83
CA PHE A 71 -12.36 -7.74 -9.82
C PHE A 71 -11.98 -8.24 -8.41
N LEU A 72 -11.62 -7.36 -7.48
CA LEU A 72 -11.35 -7.72 -6.08
C LEU A 72 -12.63 -8.12 -5.34
N GLN A 73 -13.79 -7.68 -5.84
CA GLN A 73 -15.10 -8.03 -5.29
C GLN A 73 -15.69 -9.31 -5.90
N GLN A 74 -15.34 -9.63 -7.15
CA GLN A 74 -16.05 -10.62 -7.94
C GLN A 74 -15.72 -12.09 -7.62
N GLU A 75 -14.67 -12.35 -6.83
CA GLU A 75 -14.22 -13.72 -6.48
C GLU A 75 -14.26 -14.02 -4.97
N SER A 76 -15.28 -13.55 -4.26
CA SER A 76 -15.44 -13.88 -2.83
C SER A 76 -16.01 -15.29 -2.61
N GLU A 77 -15.26 -16.32 -3.01
CA GLU A 77 -15.13 -17.52 -2.17
C GLU A 77 -13.94 -17.36 -1.19
N LYS A 78 -12.97 -16.49 -1.51
CA LYS A 78 -11.85 -16.15 -0.62
C LYS A 78 -12.20 -14.94 0.26
N SER A 79 -12.09 -15.10 1.57
CA SER A 79 -12.43 -14.07 2.58
C SER A 79 -11.42 -12.91 2.68
N TYR A 80 -10.31 -12.96 1.93
CA TYR A 80 -9.17 -12.06 2.09
C TYR A 80 -8.89 -11.26 0.81
N VAL A 81 -8.94 -9.94 0.92
CA VAL A 81 -8.71 -8.95 -0.15
C VAL A 81 -7.28 -9.04 -0.70
N LEU A 82 -6.28 -9.24 0.15
CA LEU A 82 -4.88 -9.35 -0.28
C LEU A 82 -4.65 -10.61 -1.13
N GLN A 83 -5.36 -11.71 -0.85
CA GLN A 83 -5.27 -12.94 -1.65
C GLN A 83 -5.85 -12.79 -3.07
N ASN A 84 -6.66 -11.75 -3.31
CA ASN A 84 -7.22 -11.48 -4.64
C ASN A 84 -6.25 -10.70 -5.54
N PHE A 85 -5.07 -10.30 -5.04
CA PHE A 85 -4.03 -9.72 -5.88
C PHE A 85 -3.13 -10.83 -6.43
N PRO A 86 -3.18 -11.11 -7.75
CA PRO A 86 -2.49 -12.25 -8.37
C PRO A 86 -0.95 -12.12 -8.39
N PHE A 87 -0.41 -11.05 -7.81
CA PHE A 87 1.02 -10.75 -7.74
C PHE A 87 1.51 -10.58 -6.30
N LEU A 88 0.65 -10.71 -5.29
CA LEU A 88 1.13 -10.79 -3.91
C LEU A 88 1.56 -12.24 -3.67
N GLY A 89 2.80 -12.46 -3.22
CA GLY A 89 3.40 -13.77 -2.90
C GLY A 89 2.74 -14.48 -1.70
N ILE A 90 1.44 -14.27 -1.50
CA ILE A 90 0.64 -14.90 -0.45
C ILE A 90 0.36 -16.37 -0.83
N ASP A 91 0.35 -16.68 -2.14
CA ASP A 91 0.49 -18.03 -2.66
C ASP A 91 1.96 -18.22 -3.12
N TRP A 92 2.62 -19.30 -2.68
CA TRP A 92 4.07 -19.57 -2.83
C TRP A 92 4.56 -19.75 -4.29
N GLU A 93 3.74 -19.43 -5.30
CA GLU A 93 4.02 -19.62 -6.73
C GLU A 93 3.98 -18.30 -7.52
N VAL A 94 3.87 -17.16 -6.82
CA VAL A 94 3.64 -15.83 -7.38
C VAL A 94 4.83 -14.91 -7.08
N LEU A 95 5.04 -13.87 -7.92
CA LEU A 95 6.01 -12.78 -7.65
C LEU A 95 5.91 -12.35 -6.18
N ASP A 96 7.00 -12.45 -5.42
CA ASP A 96 7.05 -12.02 -4.01
C ASP A 96 7.00 -10.49 -3.88
N VAL A 97 5.86 -9.89 -4.19
CA VAL A 97 5.65 -8.44 -4.04
C VAL A 97 5.54 -8.10 -2.56
N GLU A 98 6.53 -7.38 -2.06
CA GLU A 98 6.62 -6.99 -0.66
C GLU A 98 6.01 -5.61 -0.37
N ASN A 99 5.75 -4.79 -1.40
CA ASN A 99 5.34 -3.39 -1.23
C ASN A 99 4.10 -3.05 -2.07
N LEU A 100 2.97 -2.87 -1.39
CA LEU A 100 1.70 -2.47 -1.98
C LEU A 100 1.39 -1.02 -1.65
N ALA A 101 0.97 -0.23 -2.63
CA ALA A 101 0.50 1.12 -2.44
C ALA A 101 -0.95 1.30 -2.87
N VAL A 102 -1.65 2.22 -2.21
CA VAL A 102 -2.95 2.74 -2.66
C VAL A 102 -2.88 4.25 -2.80
N GLU A 103 -3.52 4.78 -3.85
CA GLU A 103 -3.59 6.23 -4.06
C GLU A 103 -4.67 6.84 -3.17
N PHE A 104 -4.28 7.84 -2.40
CA PHE A 104 -5.19 8.58 -1.53
C PHE A 104 -5.99 9.59 -2.32
N ASP A 105 -7.31 9.59 -2.10
CA ASP A 105 -8.20 10.63 -2.56
C ASP A 105 -8.78 11.43 -1.37
N PRO A 106 -8.72 12.78 -1.37
CA PRO A 106 -9.27 13.60 -0.29
C PRO A 106 -10.75 13.35 0.06
N SER A 107 -11.56 12.88 -0.91
CA SER A 107 -12.96 12.48 -0.70
C SER A 107 -13.11 11.37 0.33
N TRP A 108 -12.06 10.60 0.64
CA TRP A 108 -12.10 9.57 1.67
C TRP A 108 -12.41 10.13 3.05
N ASN A 109 -12.20 11.43 3.29
CA ASN A 109 -12.59 12.10 4.53
C ASN A 109 -14.08 12.46 4.62
N HIS A 110 -14.83 12.36 3.52
CA HIS A 110 -16.25 12.68 3.49
C HIS A 110 -17.09 11.54 4.06
N ALA A 111 -18.01 11.81 4.99
CA ALA A 111 -18.94 10.83 5.54
C ALA A 111 -18.26 9.51 5.97
N VAL A 112 -17.10 9.58 6.64
CA VAL A 112 -16.44 8.39 7.20
C VAL A 112 -17.29 7.85 8.35
N PRO A 113 -17.65 6.56 8.38
CA PRO A 113 -18.36 5.94 9.49
C PRO A 113 -17.62 6.08 10.83
N ASP A 114 -18.34 5.87 11.93
CA ASP A 114 -17.78 5.94 13.28
C ASP A 114 -17.40 4.56 13.85
N HIS A 115 -17.64 3.48 13.09
CA HIS A 115 -17.21 2.13 13.42
C HIS A 115 -16.37 1.52 12.30
N ILE A 116 -15.34 0.76 12.67
CA ILE A 116 -14.47 0.08 11.70
C ILE A 116 -15.22 -0.97 10.88
N ILE A 117 -16.22 -1.63 11.49
CA ILE A 117 -17.02 -2.66 10.83
C ILE A 117 -17.79 -2.05 9.66
N ASP A 118 -18.46 -0.92 9.88
CA ASP A 118 -19.19 -0.20 8.82
C ASP A 118 -18.25 0.22 7.69
N LEU A 119 -17.07 0.74 8.03
CA LEU A 119 -16.06 1.12 7.03
C LEU A 119 -15.59 -0.10 6.21
N ARG A 120 -15.41 -1.26 6.82
CA ARG A 120 -15.06 -2.52 6.12
C ARG A 120 -16.18 -3.04 5.24
N MET A 121 -17.44 -2.68 5.50
CA MET A 121 -18.57 -3.07 4.66
C MET A 121 -18.77 -2.12 3.47
N GLU A 122 -18.03 -1.00 3.43
CA GLU A 122 -18.13 -0.10 2.30
C GLU A 122 -17.60 -0.71 1.00
N GLU A 123 -18.40 -0.54 -0.04
CA GLU A 123 -18.06 -0.72 -1.45
C GLU A 123 -17.30 0.51 -1.96
N SER A 124 -16.17 0.82 -1.30
CA SER A 124 -15.39 2.02 -1.57
C SER A 124 -13.89 1.74 -1.44
N PRO A 125 -13.05 2.59 -2.03
CA PRO A 125 -11.59 2.52 -1.88
C PRO A 125 -11.09 2.41 -0.44
N ARG A 126 -11.64 3.24 0.44
CA ARG A 126 -11.29 3.26 1.86
C ARG A 126 -11.83 2.02 2.61
N GLY A 127 -12.91 1.41 2.12
CA GLY A 127 -13.41 0.14 2.64
C GLY A 127 -12.51 -1.03 2.29
N VAL A 128 -12.00 -1.07 1.05
CA VAL A 128 -10.95 -2.04 0.63
C VAL A 128 -9.72 -1.89 1.51
N LEU A 129 -9.23 -0.66 1.70
CA LEU A 129 -8.10 -0.38 2.59
C LEU A 129 -8.36 -0.85 4.03
N ALA A 130 -9.56 -0.63 4.56
CA ALA A 130 -9.91 -1.08 5.90
C ALA A 130 -9.90 -2.61 6.05
N ARG A 131 -10.26 -3.36 5.00
CA ARG A 131 -10.16 -4.82 4.94
C ARG A 131 -8.70 -5.28 4.83
N MET A 132 -7.88 -4.65 3.97
CA MET A 132 -6.44 -4.93 3.89
C MET A 132 -5.72 -4.74 5.22
N ILE A 133 -6.09 -3.70 6.00
CA ILE A 133 -5.51 -3.45 7.32
C ILE A 133 -5.82 -4.59 8.30
N ASP A 134 -7.03 -5.14 8.23
CA ASP A 134 -7.43 -6.26 9.08
C ASP A 134 -6.61 -7.51 8.79
N GLU A 135 -6.32 -7.73 7.53
CA GLU A 135 -5.45 -8.80 7.05
C GLU A 135 -3.99 -8.62 7.47
N ILE A 136 -3.43 -7.42 7.30
CA ILE A 136 -2.06 -7.10 7.73
C ILE A 136 -1.91 -7.26 9.25
N ALA A 137 -2.96 -7.00 10.02
CA ALA A 137 -2.94 -7.20 11.47
C ALA A 137 -2.93 -8.68 11.89
N GLN A 138 -3.35 -9.59 11.01
CA GLN A 138 -3.49 -11.02 11.29
C GLN A 138 -2.40 -11.88 10.64
N PHE A 139 -1.84 -11.46 9.51
CA PHE A 139 -0.81 -12.21 8.83
C PHE A 139 0.56 -12.07 9.52
N PRO A 140 1.35 -13.15 9.64
CA PRO A 140 2.66 -13.12 10.31
C PRO A 140 3.71 -12.34 9.52
N CYS A 141 3.62 -12.36 8.18
CA CYS A 141 4.54 -11.67 7.27
C CYS A 141 3.75 -10.93 6.17
N PRO A 142 3.00 -9.86 6.51
CA PRO A 142 2.23 -9.13 5.51
C PRO A 142 3.14 -8.25 4.64
N PRO A 143 2.75 -7.94 3.39
CA PRO A 143 3.43 -6.94 2.61
C PRO A 143 3.36 -5.56 3.30
N SER A 144 4.37 -4.73 3.06
CA SER A 144 4.37 -3.33 3.45
C SER A 144 3.27 -2.59 2.71
N LEU A 145 2.38 -1.94 3.47
CA LEU A 145 1.32 -1.11 2.90
C LEU A 145 1.71 0.37 2.90
N TRP A 146 1.52 0.99 1.76
CA TRP A 146 1.85 2.38 1.49
C TRP A 146 0.59 3.15 1.07
N ILE A 147 0.53 4.41 1.47
CA ILE A 147 -0.43 5.38 0.93
C ILE A 147 0.36 6.40 0.12
N VAL A 148 -0.09 6.69 -1.09
CA VAL A 148 0.47 7.73 -1.96
C VAL A 148 -0.48 8.93 -1.96
N ASP A 149 -0.02 10.09 -1.50
CA ASP A 149 -0.76 11.35 -1.66
C ASP A 149 0.02 12.29 -2.59
N LYS A 150 -0.49 12.44 -3.81
CA LYS A 150 0.08 13.30 -4.86
C LYS A 150 -0.10 14.79 -4.56
N SER A 151 -1.01 15.15 -3.66
CA SER A 151 -1.43 16.54 -3.40
C SER A 151 -0.91 17.11 -2.07
N VAL A 152 -0.42 16.26 -1.17
CA VAL A 152 -0.03 16.70 0.18
C VAL A 152 1.22 17.57 0.13
N HIS A 153 1.12 18.72 0.78
CA HIS A 153 2.26 19.56 1.09
C HIS A 153 2.95 19.02 2.33
N TRP A 154 4.28 19.10 2.39
CA TRP A 154 5.01 18.54 3.53
C TRP A 154 6.25 19.34 3.90
N ARG A 155 6.70 19.17 5.13
CA ARG A 155 7.90 19.81 5.66
C ARG A 155 8.95 18.77 5.99
N ALA A 156 10.17 18.99 5.53
CA ALA A 156 11.29 18.15 5.92
C ALA A 156 11.55 18.24 7.42
N GLN A 157 11.76 17.08 8.02
CA GLN A 157 12.25 16.98 9.39
C GLN A 157 13.73 17.40 9.42
N PRO A 158 14.14 18.30 10.34
CA PRO A 158 15.55 18.63 10.49
C PRO A 158 16.39 17.37 10.73
N GLY A 159 17.44 17.18 9.94
CA GLY A 159 18.38 16.06 10.07
C GLY A 159 17.92 14.72 9.50
N ARG A 160 16.70 14.62 8.96
CA ARG A 160 16.26 13.41 8.23
C ARG A 160 16.76 13.45 6.80
N ASP A 161 17.30 12.33 6.34
CA ASP A 161 17.66 12.14 4.94
C ASP A 161 16.42 11.77 4.10
N TYR A 162 16.31 12.40 2.94
CA TYR A 162 15.27 12.19 1.93
C TYR A 162 15.91 11.90 0.56
N SER A 163 17.09 11.28 0.56
CA SER A 163 17.83 10.87 -0.64
C SER A 163 17.20 9.67 -1.34
N THR A 164 16.58 8.76 -0.59
CA THR A 164 15.79 7.66 -1.15
C THR A 164 14.53 8.22 -1.80
N VAL A 165 14.45 8.09 -3.12
CA VAL A 165 13.33 8.54 -3.94
C VAL A 165 12.74 7.38 -4.70
N PHE A 166 11.41 7.36 -4.80
CA PHE A 166 10.67 6.47 -5.68
C PHE A 166 10.21 7.27 -6.88
N TYR A 167 10.36 6.72 -8.10
CA TYR A 167 10.06 7.45 -9.33
C TYR A 167 8.90 6.79 -10.06
N ASP A 168 7.87 7.57 -10.40
CA ASP A 168 6.72 7.06 -11.13
C ASP A 168 6.78 7.31 -12.64
N CYS A 169 7.99 7.54 -13.20
CA CYS A 169 8.22 7.99 -14.57
C CYS A 169 8.01 9.50 -14.79
N ASP A 170 7.15 10.15 -14.01
CA ASP A 170 6.83 11.57 -14.16
C ASP A 170 7.28 12.41 -12.95
N TYR A 171 7.21 11.84 -11.74
CA TYR A 171 7.44 12.53 -10.48
C TYR A 171 8.27 11.69 -9.51
N GLU A 172 9.03 12.39 -8.67
CA GLU A 172 9.75 11.82 -7.53
C GLU A 172 8.87 11.83 -6.28
N TYR A 173 8.91 10.74 -5.52
CA TYR A 173 8.22 10.57 -4.26
C TYR A 173 9.21 10.23 -3.15
N VAL A 174 8.92 10.71 -1.95
CA VAL A 174 9.71 10.44 -0.75
C VAL A 174 8.81 9.96 0.38
N GLU A 175 9.35 9.07 1.22
CA GLU A 175 8.67 8.67 2.44
C GLU A 175 8.69 9.81 3.45
N ILE A 176 7.52 10.18 3.97
CA ILE A 176 7.38 11.19 5.01
C ILE A 176 6.60 10.66 6.21
N GLY A 177 6.95 11.17 7.40
CA GLY A 177 6.15 10.93 8.60
C GLY A 177 4.79 11.64 8.57
N TRP A 178 3.75 11.00 9.11
CA TRP A 178 2.38 11.54 9.17
C TRP A 178 2.26 12.95 9.77
N HIS A 179 3.17 13.34 10.67
CA HIS A 179 3.18 14.63 11.34
C HIS A 179 3.86 15.75 10.54
N HIS A 180 4.46 15.41 9.40
CA HIS A 180 5.13 16.36 8.51
C HIS A 180 4.22 16.92 7.42
N THR A 181 3.00 16.40 7.29
CA THR A 181 2.02 16.90 6.34
C THR A 181 1.52 18.28 6.74
N CYS A 182 1.26 19.10 5.74
CA CYS A 182 0.78 20.46 5.85
C CYS A 182 -0.53 20.60 5.08
N ARG A 183 -1.45 21.42 5.62
CA ARG A 183 -2.70 21.72 4.94
C ARG A 183 -2.51 22.57 3.69
N ASP A 184 -1.55 23.48 3.72
CA ASP A 184 -1.35 24.50 2.69
C ASP A 184 0.14 24.81 2.44
N LEU A 185 0.41 25.43 1.29
CA LEU A 185 1.74 25.87 0.86
C LEU A 185 2.40 26.85 1.84
N SER A 186 1.61 27.67 2.52
CA SER A 186 2.16 28.62 3.48
C SER A 186 2.79 27.91 4.67
N GLY A 187 2.27 26.72 5.02
CA GLY A 187 2.51 26.00 6.26
C GLY A 187 2.26 26.84 7.53
N ALA A 188 1.74 28.05 7.39
CA ALA A 188 1.29 28.91 8.49
C ALA A 188 -0.12 28.50 8.93
N GLY A 189 -0.86 27.78 8.08
CA GLY A 189 -2.11 27.14 8.45
C GLY A 189 -1.86 26.11 9.55
N LYS A 190 -2.48 26.32 10.72
CA LYS A 190 -2.61 25.27 11.75
C LYS A 190 -3.46 24.14 11.15
N GLY A 191 -2.85 23.06 10.67
CA GLY A 191 -3.59 21.94 10.11
C GLY A 191 -2.72 20.83 9.54
N LYS A 192 -3.20 19.60 9.68
CA LYS A 192 -2.61 18.40 9.07
C LYS A 192 -3.15 18.23 7.65
N GLY A 193 -2.39 17.59 6.78
CA GLY A 193 -2.84 17.23 5.43
C GLY A 193 -4.06 16.31 5.47
N SER A 194 -4.85 16.29 4.39
CA SER A 194 -6.08 15.48 4.28
C SER A 194 -5.83 13.99 4.50
N VAL A 195 -4.74 13.44 3.96
CA VAL A 195 -4.32 12.05 4.20
C VAL A 195 -4.05 11.76 5.67
N THR A 196 -3.44 12.71 6.39
CA THR A 196 -3.18 12.56 7.82
C THR A 196 -4.45 12.63 8.66
N ASN A 197 -5.45 13.41 8.25
CA ASN A 197 -6.74 13.42 8.93
C ASN A 197 -7.42 12.05 8.79
N PHE A 198 -7.43 11.51 7.56
CA PHE A 198 -7.98 10.19 7.28
C PHE A 198 -7.28 9.10 8.10
N ILE A 199 -5.94 8.99 8.02
CA ILE A 199 -5.20 7.94 8.75
C ILE A 199 -5.33 8.09 10.28
N CYS A 200 -5.51 9.32 10.79
CA CYS A 200 -5.77 9.53 12.21
C CYS A 200 -7.16 9.04 12.61
N LYS A 201 -8.20 9.24 11.77
CA LYS A 201 -9.53 8.68 12.02
C LYS A 201 -9.49 7.16 11.92
N LEU A 202 -8.90 6.61 10.87
CA LEU A 202 -8.75 5.17 10.66
C LEU A 202 -8.02 4.48 11.82
N ALA A 203 -6.88 5.02 12.26
CA ALA A 203 -6.14 4.50 13.40
C ALA A 203 -6.96 4.51 14.70
N ARG A 204 -7.83 5.52 14.90
CA ARG A 204 -8.73 5.54 16.08
C ARG A 204 -9.77 4.43 16.00
N LEU A 205 -10.38 4.24 14.82
CA LEU A 205 -11.36 3.18 14.58
C LEU A 205 -10.75 1.78 14.80
N CYS A 206 -9.53 1.56 14.28
CA CYS A 206 -8.81 0.30 14.46
C CYS A 206 -8.37 0.08 15.91
N ASN A 207 -7.83 1.11 16.58
CA ASN A 207 -7.38 0.97 17.96
C ASN A 207 -8.53 0.52 18.86
N TRP A 208 -9.71 1.16 18.76
CA TRP A 208 -10.88 0.74 19.54
C TRP A 208 -11.23 -0.74 19.31
N TYR A 209 -11.15 -1.19 18.06
CA TYR A 209 -11.43 -2.59 17.73
C TYR A 209 -10.40 -3.57 18.31
N TYR A 210 -9.10 -3.32 18.11
CA TYR A 210 -8.04 -4.24 18.56
C TYR A 210 -7.63 -4.07 20.04
N THR A 211 -8.07 -3.02 20.74
CA THR A 211 -7.82 -2.85 22.18
C THR A 211 -9.01 -3.26 23.05
N ASP A 212 -10.26 -3.06 22.60
CA ASP A 212 -11.45 -3.34 23.41
C ASP A 212 -12.03 -4.73 23.15
N PHE A 213 -11.89 -5.26 21.93
CA PHE A 213 -12.08 -6.67 21.65
C PHE A 213 -10.70 -7.34 21.71
N GLY A 214 -10.21 -7.59 22.93
CA GLY A 214 -9.04 -8.44 23.14
C GLY A 214 -9.18 -9.75 22.34
N PRO A 215 -8.07 -10.44 22.04
CA PRO A 215 -8.08 -11.64 21.20
C PRO A 215 -9.15 -12.61 21.72
N GLY A 216 -10.25 -12.71 20.98
CA GLY A 216 -11.31 -13.65 21.30
C GLY A 216 -10.72 -15.06 21.24
N ASP A 217 -10.75 -15.77 22.36
CA ASP A 217 -10.68 -17.23 22.49
C ASP A 217 -9.53 -17.99 21.79
N LEU A 218 -8.44 -17.33 21.40
CA LEU A 218 -7.20 -18.03 21.07
C LEU A 218 -6.44 -18.34 22.36
N SER A 219 -6.72 -19.54 22.90
CA SER A 219 -5.98 -20.33 23.91
C SER A 219 -4.97 -19.57 24.79
N PRO A 220 -5.10 -19.62 26.13
CA PRO A 220 -4.15 -19.01 27.04
C PRO A 220 -2.82 -19.78 26.97
N GLY A 221 -1.87 -19.29 26.19
CA GLY A 221 -0.62 -20.03 26.00
C GLY A 221 0.56 -19.31 25.36
N TYR A 222 0.40 -18.14 24.72
CA TYR A 222 1.53 -17.47 24.07
C TYR A 222 1.59 -15.98 24.38
N HIS A 223 2.45 -15.65 25.33
CA HIS A 223 3.15 -14.38 25.56
C HIS A 223 2.43 -13.07 25.17
N ASP A 224 1.57 -12.60 26.08
CA ASP A 224 0.89 -11.30 26.03
C ASP A 224 1.85 -10.09 26.24
N GLU A 225 3.14 -10.33 26.49
CA GLU A 225 4.12 -9.30 26.87
C GLU A 225 5.09 -8.87 25.75
N LEU A 226 5.06 -9.52 24.57
CA LEU A 226 6.07 -9.28 23.51
C LEU A 226 5.51 -8.94 22.12
N VAL A 227 4.19 -9.03 21.91
CA VAL A 227 3.60 -8.63 20.62
C VAL A 227 3.27 -7.13 20.69
N ASP A 228 4.11 -6.31 20.05
CA ASP A 228 3.87 -4.88 19.90
C ASP A 228 2.47 -4.70 19.28
N ARG A 229 1.53 -4.09 20.01
CA ARG A 229 0.13 -3.98 19.55
C ARG A 229 0.09 -3.35 18.16
N PHE A 230 -0.66 -3.98 17.24
CA PHE A 230 -0.81 -3.50 15.88
C PHE A 230 -1.19 -2.01 15.86
N SER A 231 -0.45 -1.21 15.10
CA SER A 231 -0.68 0.23 15.01
C SER A 231 -0.70 0.65 13.56
N VAL A 232 -1.88 1.05 13.06
CA VAL A 232 -2.08 1.53 11.68
C VAL A 232 -1.01 2.56 11.27
N LYS A 233 -0.64 3.49 12.16
CA LYS A 233 0.35 4.53 11.85
C LYS A 233 1.79 4.04 11.78
N LYS A 234 2.10 2.90 12.40
CA LYS A 234 3.41 2.22 12.30
C LYS A 234 3.43 1.24 11.13
N SER A 235 2.31 0.57 10.86
CA SER A 235 2.20 -0.47 9.82
C SER A 235 1.99 0.09 8.42
N ILE A 236 1.52 1.33 8.30
CA ILE A 236 1.30 2.00 7.01
C ILE A 236 2.29 3.16 6.87
N LYS A 237 2.90 3.24 5.68
CA LYS A 237 3.85 4.30 5.30
C LYS A 237 3.20 5.30 4.34
N LEU A 238 3.76 6.50 4.25
CA LEU A 238 3.25 7.58 3.40
C LEU A 238 4.30 8.03 2.39
N LEU A 239 3.95 7.99 1.12
CA LEU A 239 4.67 8.63 0.03
C LEU A 239 4.01 9.96 -0.33
N ALA A 240 4.82 11.01 -0.41
CA ALA A 240 4.42 12.31 -0.91
C ALA A 240 5.32 12.72 -2.06
N ARG A 241 4.76 13.46 -3.02
CA ARG A 241 5.56 14.05 -4.10
C ARG A 241 6.63 14.99 -3.54
N ARG A 242 7.86 14.83 -4.02
CA ARG A 242 9.03 15.57 -3.52
C ARG A 242 8.91 17.06 -3.78
N ASP A 243 8.34 17.45 -4.91
CA ASP A 243 8.16 18.85 -5.29
C ASP A 243 7.09 19.59 -4.46
N ASN A 244 6.27 18.88 -3.69
CA ASN A 244 5.33 19.47 -2.73
C ASN A 244 6.00 19.87 -1.39
N GLN A 245 7.33 19.80 -1.28
CA GLN A 245 8.04 20.21 -0.08
C GLN A 245 7.94 21.73 0.13
N VAL A 246 7.38 22.13 1.28
CA VAL A 246 7.31 23.53 1.71
C VAL A 246 8.70 24.00 2.13
N LYS A 247 9.28 24.93 1.36
CA LYS A 247 10.52 25.62 1.74
C LYS A 247 10.22 26.57 2.91
N ARG A 248 11.08 26.59 3.93
CA ARG A 248 11.05 27.68 4.91
C ARG A 248 11.34 28.98 4.16
N LEU A 249 10.42 29.95 4.21
CA LEU A 249 10.77 31.33 3.88
C LEU A 249 11.90 31.73 4.84
N GLY A 250 13.07 32.04 4.30
CA GLY A 250 14.18 32.53 5.08
C GLY A 250 13.75 33.78 5.85
N GLY A 251 13.97 33.78 7.16
CA GLY A 251 13.90 34.97 7.99
C GLY A 251 15.21 35.75 7.94
#